data_AF-A0AA47EHI2-F1
#
_entry.id   AF-A0AA47EHI2-F1
#
_cell.length_a   1.000
_cell.length_b   1.000
_cell.length_c   1.000
_cell.angle_alpha   90.00
_cell.angle_beta   90.00
_cell.angle_gamma   90.00
#
_symmetry.space_group_name_H-M   'P 1'
#
loop_
_entity.id
_entity.type
_entity.pdbx_description
1 polymer ?
#
loop_
_entity_poly.entity_id
_entity_poly.type
_entity_poly.pdbx_seq_one_letter_code
_entity_poly.pdbx_strand_id
1 'polypeptide(L)'
;MISIDKLAYISKLKNVNPMEKFIFSMATIIVCISLNNIADSIIILLLMSFITVFKGKLPLKNYIELMSIPLVFLIMGVITIAINVATSSKGLIFSFSIFNVTLGCTYDSLITAARLFFKSLAAVSCLYFLTLTTPVFEVLSVLRKLKVPKLFVELMGLIYRFIFVLLDTANMIYISQSSRLGYSTFRRGFNSLGNLVTSLFLSAYKRSQDIYMAMESRCYDGDINLLENHYVTSYKNISLIILVEVFLIIVSFSKNIMF
;
A
#
# COMPACT_ATOMS: atom_id res chain seq x y z
N MET A 1 14.34 9.87 4.76
CA MET A 1 12.98 9.74 4.18
C MET A 1 12.83 8.36 3.58
N ILE A 2 11.72 7.69 3.87
CA ILE A 2 11.38 6.38 3.32
C ILE A 2 11.26 6.51 1.79
N SER A 3 11.81 5.54 1.04
CA SER A 3 11.91 5.60 -0.43
C SER A 3 10.56 5.81 -1.13
N ILE A 4 9.48 5.23 -0.59
CA ILE A 4 8.11 5.35 -1.13
C ILE A 4 7.57 6.78 -0.97
N ASP A 5 7.76 7.38 0.20
CA ASP A 5 7.27 8.73 0.49
C ASP A 5 7.92 9.76 -0.45
N LYS A 6 9.23 9.62 -0.69
CA LYS A 6 9.96 10.45 -1.65
C LYS A 6 9.37 10.35 -3.08
N LEU A 7 8.96 9.16 -3.52
CA LEU A 7 8.36 8.96 -4.84
C LEU A 7 7.02 9.69 -4.97
N ALA A 8 6.19 9.67 -3.91
CA ALA A 8 4.93 10.42 -3.87
C ALA A 8 5.14 11.93 -4.03
N TYR A 9 6.18 12.49 -3.43
CA TYR A 9 6.51 13.92 -3.55
C TYR A 9 7.08 14.32 -4.93
N ILE A 10 7.76 13.40 -5.63
CA ILE A 10 8.35 13.64 -6.96
C ILE A 10 7.30 13.49 -8.07
N SER A 11 6.24 12.71 -7.84
CA SER A 11 5.20 12.43 -8.83
C SER A 11 4.57 13.72 -9.39
N LYS A 12 4.46 13.81 -10.72
CA LYS A 12 3.79 14.95 -11.38
C LYS A 12 2.31 15.04 -11.01
N LEU A 13 1.72 13.92 -10.61
CA LEU A 13 0.33 13.85 -10.19
C LEU A 13 0.09 14.47 -8.82
N LYS A 14 1.13 14.78 -8.01
CA LYS A 14 0.99 15.37 -6.67
C LYS A 14 -0.03 16.52 -6.62
N ASN A 15 0.09 17.49 -7.54
CA ASN A 15 -0.74 18.71 -7.52
C ASN A 15 -2.21 18.49 -7.95
N VAL A 16 -2.58 17.31 -8.43
CA VAL A 16 -3.98 16.98 -8.74
C VAL A 16 -4.74 16.72 -7.44
N ASN A 17 -6.01 17.13 -7.39
CA ASN A 17 -6.87 16.98 -6.23
C ASN A 17 -6.79 15.56 -5.61
N PRO A 18 -6.36 15.45 -4.34
CA PRO A 18 -6.21 14.16 -3.65
C PRO A 18 -7.51 13.34 -3.59
N MET A 19 -8.66 14.03 -3.45
CA MET A 19 -9.96 13.37 -3.37
C MET A 19 -10.30 12.62 -4.66
N GLU A 20 -9.97 13.19 -5.83
CA GLU A 20 -10.21 12.56 -7.13
C GLU A 20 -9.40 11.26 -7.28
N LYS A 21 -8.12 11.30 -6.88
CA LYS A 21 -7.25 10.12 -6.92
C LYS A 21 -7.72 9.03 -5.96
N PHE A 22 -8.13 9.44 -4.75
CA PHE A 22 -8.64 8.51 -3.74
C PHE A 22 -9.89 7.80 -4.24
N ILE A 23 -10.89 8.55 -4.72
CA ILE A 23 -12.13 7.99 -5.26
C ILE A 23 -11.83 7.04 -6.43
N PHE A 24 -10.97 7.46 -7.37
CA PHE A 24 -10.58 6.61 -8.51
C PHE A 24 -9.90 5.32 -8.07
N SER A 25 -8.91 5.39 -7.17
CA SER A 25 -8.21 4.19 -6.68
C SER A 25 -9.14 3.25 -5.90
N MET A 26 -10.06 3.79 -5.09
CA MET A 26 -10.99 2.97 -4.32
C MET A 26 -12.07 2.35 -5.20
N ALA A 27 -12.62 3.11 -6.14
CA ALA A 27 -13.62 2.64 -7.10
C ALA A 27 -13.06 1.50 -7.96
N THR A 28 -11.88 1.70 -8.55
CA THR A 28 -11.20 0.65 -9.34
C THR A 28 -10.85 -0.60 -8.52
N ILE A 29 -10.48 -0.47 -7.24
CA ILE A 29 -10.30 -1.64 -6.36
C ILE A 29 -11.63 -2.39 -6.18
N ILE A 30 -12.72 -1.68 -5.92
CA ILE A 30 -14.06 -2.28 -5.77
C ILE A 30 -14.45 -3.01 -7.06
N VAL A 31 -14.30 -2.37 -8.22
CA VAL A 31 -14.55 -2.98 -9.53
C VAL A 31 -13.66 -4.21 -9.72
N CYS A 32 -12.36 -4.11 -9.47
CA CYS A 32 -11.45 -5.25 -9.57
C CYS A 32 -11.87 -6.44 -8.69
N ILE A 33 -12.41 -6.19 -7.49
CA ILE A 33 -12.86 -7.23 -6.56
C ILE A 33 -14.21 -7.82 -6.99
N SER A 34 -15.14 -7.01 -7.50
CA SER A 34 -16.44 -7.49 -7.97
C SER A 34 -16.35 -8.38 -9.21
N LEU A 35 -15.31 -8.20 -10.03
CA LEU A 35 -15.14 -8.94 -11.28
C LEU A 35 -14.41 -10.27 -11.08
N ASN A 36 -14.86 -11.31 -11.80
CA ASN A 36 -14.32 -12.67 -11.72
C ASN A 36 -13.52 -13.10 -12.96
N ASN A 37 -13.28 -12.20 -13.90
CA ASN A 37 -12.57 -12.51 -15.14
C ASN A 37 -11.08 -12.15 -15.06
N ILE A 38 -10.23 -13.04 -15.57
CA ILE A 38 -8.77 -12.84 -15.62
C ILE A 38 -8.43 -11.64 -16.52
N ALA A 39 -9.10 -11.52 -17.67
CA ALA A 39 -8.86 -10.44 -18.62
C ALA A 39 -9.10 -9.05 -18.02
N ASP A 40 -10.12 -8.89 -17.18
CA ASP A 40 -10.45 -7.60 -16.57
C ASP A 40 -9.36 -7.19 -15.56
N SER A 41 -8.86 -8.15 -14.78
CA SER A 41 -7.74 -7.92 -13.86
C SER A 41 -6.47 -7.49 -14.61
N ILE A 42 -6.17 -8.10 -15.75
CA ILE A 42 -5.03 -7.71 -16.60
C ILE A 42 -5.21 -6.30 -17.17
N ILE A 43 -6.40 -5.95 -17.64
CA ILE A 43 -6.70 -4.61 -18.16
C ILE A 43 -6.51 -3.55 -17.07
N ILE A 44 -7.04 -3.78 -15.86
CA ILE A 44 -6.91 -2.87 -14.72
C ILE A 44 -5.44 -2.72 -14.33
N LEU A 45 -4.69 -3.83 -14.24
CA LEU A 45 -3.27 -3.83 -13.94
C LEU A 45 -2.47 -2.98 -14.94
N LEU A 46 -2.69 -3.18 -16.24
CA LEU A 46 -2.01 -2.42 -17.29
C LEU A 46 -2.39 -0.95 -17.26
N LEU A 47 -3.67 -0.63 -17.09
CA LEU A 47 -4.18 0.74 -17.02
C LEU A 47 -3.59 1.49 -15.82
N MET A 48 -3.61 0.90 -14.62
CA MET A 48 -3.07 1.53 -13.41
C MET A 48 -1.56 1.68 -13.46
N SER A 49 -0.86 0.65 -13.95
CA SER A 49 0.58 0.72 -14.18
C SER A 49 0.93 1.84 -15.17
N PHE A 50 0.18 1.95 -16.26
CA PHE A 50 0.37 2.99 -17.28
C PHE A 50 0.15 4.39 -16.69
N ILE A 51 -0.94 4.61 -15.96
CA ILE A 51 -1.22 5.92 -15.35
C ILE A 51 -0.13 6.28 -14.33
N THR A 52 0.27 5.34 -13.47
CA THR A 52 1.28 5.56 -12.43
C THR A 52 2.63 5.92 -13.04
N VAL A 53 3.09 5.17 -14.04
CA VAL A 53 4.39 5.38 -14.68
C VAL A 53 4.39 6.61 -15.60
N PHE A 54 3.46 6.69 -16.56
CA PHE A 54 3.51 7.72 -17.60
C PHE A 54 2.95 9.05 -17.11
N LYS A 55 1.77 9.04 -16.48
CA LYS A 55 1.13 10.28 -16.00
C LYS A 55 1.76 10.75 -14.68
N GLY A 56 2.12 9.83 -13.79
CA GLY A 56 2.88 10.12 -12.57
C GLY A 56 4.36 10.47 -12.83
N LYS A 57 4.91 10.10 -14.00
CA LYS A 57 6.33 10.25 -14.37
C LYS A 57 7.28 9.60 -13.35
N LEU A 58 6.89 8.44 -12.84
CA LEU A 58 7.70 7.68 -11.90
C LEU A 58 8.74 6.84 -12.68
N PRO A 59 9.98 6.72 -12.18
CA PRO A 59 10.98 5.88 -12.83
C PRO A 59 10.51 4.41 -12.82
N LEU A 60 10.41 3.82 -14.02
CA LEU A 60 9.95 2.43 -14.22
C LEU A 60 10.66 1.41 -13.32
N LYS A 61 11.98 1.60 -13.13
CA LYS A 61 12.80 0.74 -12.28
C LYS A 61 12.26 0.65 -10.86
N ASN A 62 11.95 1.79 -10.23
CA ASN A 62 11.47 1.83 -8.85
C ASN A 62 10.06 1.22 -8.74
N TYR A 63 9.22 1.41 -9.75
CA TYR A 63 7.87 0.81 -9.77
C TYR A 63 7.93 -0.73 -9.86
N ILE A 64 8.79 -1.26 -10.73
CA ILE A 64 8.98 -2.71 -10.87
C ILE A 64 9.62 -3.31 -9.60
N GLU A 65 10.59 -2.63 -9.00
CA GLU A 65 11.21 -3.05 -7.74
C GLU A 65 10.17 -3.13 -6.61
N LEU A 66 9.27 -2.15 -6.49
CA LEU A 66 8.17 -2.20 -5.54
C LEU A 66 7.18 -3.33 -5.84
N MET A 67 6.82 -3.54 -7.11
CA MET A 67 5.94 -4.63 -7.53
C MET A 67 6.54 -6.03 -7.32
N SER A 68 7.86 -6.14 -7.27
CA SER A 68 8.51 -7.43 -7.01
C SER A 68 8.21 -7.98 -5.62
N ILE A 69 7.98 -7.11 -4.62
CA ILE A 69 7.75 -7.52 -3.22
C ILE A 69 6.43 -8.31 -3.10
N PRO A 70 5.26 -7.80 -3.53
CA PRO A 70 4.02 -8.58 -3.52
C PRO A 70 4.05 -9.77 -4.47
N LEU A 71 4.78 -9.67 -5.59
CA LEU A 71 4.83 -10.72 -6.60
C LEU A 71 5.45 -12.01 -6.05
N VAL A 72 6.55 -11.92 -5.27
CA VAL A 72 7.16 -13.08 -4.62
C VAL A 72 6.19 -13.74 -3.64
N PHE A 73 5.50 -12.94 -2.82
CA PHE A 73 4.51 -13.45 -1.86
C PHE A 73 3.33 -14.12 -2.57
N LEU A 74 2.82 -13.52 -3.65
CA LEU A 74 1.72 -14.07 -4.42
C LEU A 74 2.08 -15.37 -5.13
N ILE A 75 3.29 -15.49 -5.70
CA ILE A 75 3.73 -16.74 -6.31
C ILE A 75 3.69 -17.88 -5.27
N MET A 76 4.23 -17.64 -4.08
CA MET A 76 4.22 -18.65 -3.01
C MET A 76 2.79 -19.06 -2.62
N GLY A 77 1.87 -18.10 -2.47
CA GLY A 77 0.48 -18.39 -2.11
C GLY A 77 -0.31 -19.10 -3.23
N VAL A 78 -0.07 -18.72 -4.48
CA VAL A 78 -0.77 -19.29 -5.65
C VAL A 78 -0.34 -20.72 -5.92
N ILE A 79 0.92 -21.08 -5.65
CA ILE A 79 1.39 -22.47 -5.70
C ILE A 79 0.58 -23.36 -4.76
N THR A 80 0.28 -22.89 -3.54
CA THR A 80 -0.53 -23.64 -2.58
C THR A 80 -1.96 -23.86 -3.07
N ILE A 81 -2.53 -22.92 -3.82
CA ILE A 81 -3.91 -23.03 -4.35
C ILE A 81 -3.93 -23.90 -5.62
N ALA A 82 -2.87 -23.84 -6.42
CA ALA A 82 -2.74 -24.66 -7.61
C ALA A 82 -2.64 -26.16 -7.27
N ILE A 83 -1.94 -26.49 -6.18
CA ILE A 83 -1.75 -27.86 -5.69
C ILE A 83 -2.86 -28.22 -4.71
N ASN A 84 -3.80 -29.06 -5.11
CA ASN A 84 -4.87 -29.53 -4.23
C ASN A 84 -4.69 -31.00 -3.84
N VAL A 85 -5.19 -31.35 -2.66
CA VAL A 85 -5.36 -32.74 -2.24
C VAL A 85 -6.58 -33.30 -2.97
N ALA A 86 -6.34 -34.05 -4.04
CA ALA A 86 -7.40 -34.62 -4.83
C ALA A 86 -7.74 -36.01 -4.29
N THR A 87 -8.94 -36.18 -3.72
CA THR A 87 -9.46 -37.47 -3.23
C THR A 87 -10.01 -38.34 -4.37
N SER A 88 -10.08 -37.83 -5.60
CA SER A 88 -10.66 -38.52 -6.76
C SER A 88 -9.84 -38.26 -8.02
N SER A 89 -9.58 -39.32 -8.80
CA SER A 89 -8.67 -39.32 -9.96
C SER A 89 -9.24 -38.67 -11.24
N LYS A 90 -10.45 -38.09 -11.20
CA LYS A 90 -11.10 -37.51 -12.39
C LYS A 90 -10.64 -36.08 -12.60
N GLY A 91 -9.86 -35.85 -13.66
CA GLY A 91 -9.46 -34.51 -14.12
C GLY A 91 -8.09 -33.99 -13.65
N LEU A 92 -7.22 -34.88 -13.14
CA LEU A 92 -5.87 -34.52 -12.72
C LEU A 92 -4.93 -34.50 -13.92
N ILE A 93 -4.27 -33.36 -14.14
CA ILE A 93 -3.25 -33.18 -15.20
C ILE A 93 -1.92 -33.80 -14.74
N PHE A 94 -1.65 -33.68 -13.45
CA PHE A 94 -0.43 -34.17 -12.83
C PHE A 94 -0.73 -34.52 -11.38
N SER A 95 -0.30 -35.70 -10.94
CA SER A 95 -0.50 -36.19 -9.59
C SER A 95 0.80 -36.75 -9.02
N PHE A 96 1.21 -36.27 -7.86
CA PHE A 96 2.26 -36.87 -7.04
C PHE A 96 1.64 -37.44 -5.77
N SER A 97 1.89 -38.72 -5.52
CA SER A 97 1.53 -39.37 -4.26
C SER A 97 2.68 -39.21 -3.28
N ILE A 98 2.44 -38.53 -2.17
CA ILE A 98 3.35 -38.50 -1.02
C ILE A 98 2.60 -39.06 0.19
N PHE A 99 3.16 -40.11 0.82
CA PHE A 99 2.67 -40.70 2.08
C PHE A 99 1.13 -40.84 2.17
N ASN A 100 0.51 -41.52 1.19
CA ASN A 100 -0.96 -41.75 1.08
C ASN A 100 -1.83 -40.56 0.65
N VAL A 101 -1.27 -39.39 0.36
CA VAL A 101 -2.01 -38.22 -0.14
C VAL A 101 -1.65 -37.98 -1.60
N THR A 102 -2.64 -38.05 -2.49
CA THR A 102 -2.50 -37.66 -3.90
C THR A 102 -2.65 -36.15 -4.03
N LEU A 103 -1.50 -35.46 -4.08
CA LEU A 103 -1.43 -34.06 -4.44
C LEU A 103 -1.47 -33.97 -5.96
N GLY A 104 -2.39 -33.17 -6.50
CA GLY A 104 -2.43 -32.97 -7.92
C GLY A 104 -3.05 -31.65 -8.34
N CYS A 105 -2.82 -31.33 -9.60
CA CYS A 105 -3.30 -30.11 -10.22
C CYS A 105 -4.49 -30.43 -11.12
N THR A 106 -5.60 -29.74 -10.91
CA THR A 106 -6.78 -29.79 -11.77
C THR A 106 -6.81 -28.55 -12.66
N TYR A 107 -7.47 -28.62 -13.82
CA TYR A 107 -7.64 -27.44 -14.67
C TYR A 107 -8.33 -26.29 -13.93
N ASP A 108 -9.33 -26.60 -13.09
CA ASP A 108 -10.07 -25.60 -12.33
C ASP A 108 -9.22 -24.95 -11.21
N SER A 109 -8.35 -25.73 -10.55
CA SER A 109 -7.42 -25.17 -9.57
C SER A 109 -6.42 -24.23 -10.21
N LEU A 110 -5.91 -24.57 -11.41
CA LEU A 110 -4.99 -23.71 -12.15
C LEU A 110 -5.65 -22.40 -12.60
N ILE A 111 -6.89 -22.47 -13.10
CA ILE A 111 -7.65 -21.28 -13.51
C ILE A 111 -7.96 -20.38 -12.30
N THR A 112 -8.35 -20.98 -11.18
CA THR A 112 -8.63 -20.25 -9.93
C THR A 112 -7.35 -19.61 -9.38
N ALA A 113 -6.24 -20.33 -9.38
CA ALA A 113 -4.91 -19.84 -9.02
C ALA A 113 -4.49 -18.63 -9.89
N ALA A 114 -4.62 -18.74 -11.21
CA ALA A 114 -4.33 -17.64 -12.14
C ALA A 114 -5.25 -16.43 -11.93
N ARG A 115 -6.56 -16.66 -11.69
CA ARG A 115 -7.53 -15.61 -11.38
C ARG A 115 -7.15 -14.83 -10.13
N LEU A 116 -6.79 -15.54 -9.05
CA LEU A 116 -6.36 -14.91 -7.80
C LEU A 116 -5.04 -14.15 -7.97
N PHE A 117 -4.09 -14.70 -8.73
CA PHE A 117 -2.82 -14.04 -9.02
C PHE A 117 -3.02 -12.68 -9.73
N PHE A 118 -3.74 -12.65 -10.86
CA PHE A 118 -3.93 -11.39 -11.59
C PHE A 118 -4.82 -10.40 -10.84
N LYS A 119 -5.85 -10.88 -10.14
CA LYS A 119 -6.77 -10.03 -9.37
C LYS A 119 -6.07 -9.34 -8.20
N SER A 120 -5.25 -10.09 -7.46
CA SER A 120 -4.47 -9.51 -6.37
C SER A 120 -3.40 -8.53 -6.89
N LEU A 121 -2.70 -8.86 -7.98
CA LEU A 121 -1.71 -7.97 -8.58
C LEU A 121 -2.35 -6.66 -9.10
N ALA A 122 -3.54 -6.73 -9.69
CA ALA A 122 -4.31 -5.57 -10.12
C ALA A 122 -4.73 -4.70 -8.93
N ALA A 123 -5.25 -5.28 -7.84
CA ALA A 123 -5.60 -4.54 -6.64
C ALA A 123 -4.38 -3.83 -6.00
N VAL A 124 -3.23 -4.52 -5.96
CA VAL A 124 -1.96 -3.94 -5.50
C VAL A 124 -1.53 -2.76 -6.38
N SER A 125 -1.72 -2.84 -7.70
CA SER A 125 -1.43 -1.72 -8.61
C SER A 125 -2.28 -0.48 -8.37
N CYS A 126 -3.55 -0.66 -8.01
CA CYS A 126 -4.44 0.45 -7.64
C CYS A 126 -3.98 1.10 -6.32
N LEU A 127 -3.57 0.29 -5.34
CA LEU A 127 -3.03 0.78 -4.08
C LEU A 127 -1.71 1.53 -4.31
N TYR A 128 -0.82 1.01 -5.16
CA TYR A 128 0.44 1.69 -5.52
C TYR A 128 0.23 2.96 -6.32
N PHE A 129 -0.81 3.03 -7.16
CA PHE A 129 -1.20 4.29 -7.78
C PHE A 129 -1.48 5.36 -6.72
N LEU A 130 -2.26 5.04 -5.68
CA LEU A 130 -2.53 5.98 -4.59
C LEU A 130 -1.23 6.32 -3.83
N THR A 131 -0.54 5.32 -3.28
CA THR A 131 0.62 5.55 -2.40
C THR A 131 1.79 6.25 -3.09
N LEU A 132 1.99 6.07 -4.39
CA LEU A 132 3.08 6.70 -5.16
C LEU A 132 2.69 8.05 -5.79
N THR A 133 1.43 8.47 -5.70
CA THR A 133 0.97 9.75 -6.28
C THR A 133 0.35 10.72 -5.27
N THR A 134 0.01 10.24 -4.07
CA THR A 134 -0.51 11.06 -2.96
C THR A 134 0.39 10.95 -1.73
N PRO A 135 1.07 12.04 -1.33
CA PRO A 135 1.73 12.15 -0.03
C PRO A 135 0.77 11.90 1.13
N VAL A 136 1.31 11.46 2.28
CA VAL A 136 0.49 11.11 3.46
C VAL A 136 -0.35 12.29 3.96
N PHE A 137 0.17 13.52 3.96
CA PHE A 137 -0.60 14.69 4.35
C PHE A 137 -1.80 14.97 3.43
N GLU A 138 -1.71 14.62 2.14
CA GLU A 138 -2.85 14.72 1.22
C GLU A 138 -3.90 13.63 1.51
N VAL A 139 -3.48 12.45 1.95
CA VAL A 139 -4.41 11.39 2.39
C VAL A 139 -5.14 11.81 3.68
N LEU A 140 -4.45 12.46 4.62
CA LEU A 140 -5.06 12.97 5.85
C LEU A 140 -6.13 14.04 5.57
N SER A 141 -5.91 14.92 4.58
CA SER A 141 -6.94 15.90 4.20
C SER A 141 -8.15 15.24 3.54
N VAL A 142 -7.96 14.15 2.79
CA VAL A 142 -9.07 13.32 2.28
C VAL A 142 -9.85 12.69 3.44
N LEU A 143 -9.18 12.12 4.44
CA LEU A 143 -9.85 11.56 5.63
C LEU A 143 -10.65 12.60 6.39
N ARG A 144 -10.14 13.84 6.50
CA ARG A 144 -10.86 14.96 7.10
C ARG A 144 -12.14 15.29 6.31
N LYS A 145 -12.09 15.29 4.98
CA LYS A 145 -13.27 15.48 4.11
C LYS A 145 -14.27 14.33 4.20
N LEU A 146 -13.81 13.12 4.49
CA LEU A 146 -14.65 11.94 4.77
C LEU A 146 -15.28 11.96 6.17
N LYS A 147 -15.15 13.07 6.92
CA LYS A 147 -15.72 13.27 8.26
C LYS A 147 -15.15 12.34 9.34
N VAL A 148 -13.90 11.88 9.18
CA VAL A 148 -13.17 11.24 10.28
C VAL A 148 -12.97 12.27 11.41
N PRO A 149 -13.16 11.89 12.70
CA PRO A 149 -12.98 12.82 13.82
C PRO A 149 -11.60 13.47 13.81
N LYS A 150 -11.54 14.79 14.05
CA LYS A 150 -10.31 15.61 13.97
C LYS A 150 -9.17 15.01 14.80
N LEU A 151 -9.48 14.56 16.01
CA LEU A 151 -8.54 13.90 16.92
C LEU A 151 -7.72 12.80 16.22
N PHE A 152 -8.36 11.91 15.44
CA PHE A 152 -7.65 10.84 14.75
C PHE A 152 -6.75 11.37 13.64
N VAL A 153 -7.23 12.34 12.86
CA VAL A 153 -6.45 12.95 11.77
C VAL A 153 -5.20 13.65 12.31
N GLU A 154 -5.33 14.36 13.43
CA GLU A 154 -4.24 15.05 14.09
C GLU A 154 -3.23 14.09 14.70
N LEU A 155 -3.69 13.06 15.41
CA LEU A 155 -2.83 12.00 15.92
C LEU A 155 -2.07 11.31 14.79
N MET A 156 -2.73 10.97 13.67
CA MET A 156 -2.06 10.38 12.51
C MET A 156 -0.99 11.31 11.92
N GLY A 157 -1.28 12.62 11.83
CA GLY A 157 -0.33 13.63 11.37
C GLY A 157 0.90 13.75 12.27
N LEU A 158 0.70 13.77 13.59
CA LEU A 158 1.78 13.78 14.58
C LEU A 158 2.59 12.48 14.54
N ILE A 159 1.93 11.33 14.46
CA ILE A 159 2.59 10.01 14.34
C ILE A 159 3.49 10.01 13.10
N TYR A 160 2.97 10.40 11.93
CA TYR A 160 3.76 10.43 10.70
C TYR A 160 4.98 11.35 10.81
N ARG A 161 4.82 12.54 11.42
CA ARG A 161 5.95 13.44 11.70
C ARG A 161 6.98 12.79 12.64
N PHE A 162 6.53 12.10 13.70
CA PHE A 162 7.42 11.46 14.66
C PHE A 162 8.09 10.20 14.15
N ILE A 163 7.53 9.49 13.15
CA ILE A 163 8.20 8.33 12.54
C ILE A 163 9.60 8.71 12.05
N PHE A 164 9.75 9.82 11.31
CA PHE A 164 11.05 10.23 10.79
C PHE A 164 12.00 10.68 11.90
N VAL A 165 11.49 11.49 12.82
CA VAL A 165 12.26 11.97 13.98
C VAL A 165 12.79 10.81 14.82
N LEU A 166 11.93 9.84 15.12
CA LEU A 166 12.29 8.68 15.93
C LEU A 166 13.25 7.76 15.17
N LEU A 167 13.07 7.59 13.85
CA LEU A 167 13.98 6.82 13.00
C LEU A 167 15.38 7.43 12.98
N ASP A 168 15.49 8.76 12.88
CA ASP A 168 16.78 9.46 12.95
C ASP A 168 17.43 9.28 14.32
N THR A 169 16.67 9.42 15.42
CA THR A 169 17.20 9.18 16.77
C THR A 169 17.61 7.71 16.98
N ALA A 170 16.83 6.76 16.46
CA ALA A 170 17.15 5.34 16.54
C ALA A 170 18.43 5.02 15.78
N ASN A 171 18.63 5.62 14.59
CA ASN A 171 19.88 5.49 13.84
C ASN A 171 21.09 6.04 14.61
N MET A 172 20.95 7.19 15.27
CA MET A 172 22.03 7.75 16.08
C MET A 172 22.38 6.84 17.27
N ILE A 173 21.38 6.29 17.95
CA ILE A 173 21.60 5.31 19.02
C ILE A 173 22.27 4.05 18.47
N TYR A 174 21.77 3.51 17.35
CA TYR A 174 22.31 2.32 16.69
C TYR A 174 23.78 2.50 16.31
N ILE A 175 24.15 3.65 15.72
CA ILE A 175 25.54 3.96 15.37
C ILE A 175 26.40 4.01 16.63
N SER A 176 25.94 4.69 17.69
CA SER A 176 26.67 4.79 18.96
C SER A 176 26.92 3.43 19.62
N GLN A 177 25.94 2.52 19.56
CA GLN A 177 26.06 1.17 20.08
C GLN A 177 26.97 0.30 19.21
N SER A 178 26.89 0.45 17.88
CA SER A 178 27.74 -0.25 16.92
C SER A 178 29.21 0.11 17.09
N SER A 179 29.53 1.40 17.29
CA SER A 179 30.89 1.87 17.60
C SER A 179 31.45 1.29 18.90
N ARG A 180 30.59 0.86 19.83
CA ARG A 180 30.95 0.21 21.10
C ARG A 180 30.89 -1.31 21.05
N LEU A 181 30.88 -1.90 19.85
CA LEU A 181 30.77 -3.36 19.63
C LEU A 181 29.47 -3.96 20.22
N GLY A 182 28.40 -3.17 20.32
CA GLY A 182 27.11 -3.58 20.88
C GLY A 182 26.41 -4.68 20.06
N TYR A 183 26.74 -4.81 18.77
CA TYR A 183 26.17 -5.80 17.86
C TYR A 183 27.19 -6.87 17.44
N SER A 184 28.29 -7.05 18.17
CA SER A 184 29.35 -7.98 17.79
C SER A 184 28.96 -9.46 17.91
N THR A 185 28.02 -9.80 18.80
CA THR A 185 27.48 -11.15 18.96
C THR A 185 25.96 -11.09 19.04
N PHE A 186 25.28 -12.17 18.67
CA PHE A 186 23.81 -12.25 18.70
C PHE A 186 23.25 -11.89 20.08
N ARG A 187 23.85 -12.42 21.16
CA ARG A 187 23.47 -12.10 22.54
C ARG A 187 23.63 -10.62 22.89
N ARG A 188 24.76 -10.00 22.52
CA ARG A 188 24.97 -8.56 22.72
C ARG A 188 24.01 -7.73 21.86
N GLY A 189 23.68 -8.21 20.67
CA GLY A 189 22.71 -7.59 19.77
C GLY A 189 21.33 -7.45 20.41
N PHE A 190 20.81 -8.49 21.07
CA PHE A 190 19.53 -8.38 21.80
C PHE A 190 19.60 -7.41 22.97
N ASN A 191 20.67 -7.42 23.76
CA ASN A 191 20.84 -6.46 24.85
C ASN A 191 20.91 -5.02 24.33
N SER A 192 21.67 -4.78 23.25
CA SER A 192 21.78 -3.46 22.62
C SER A 192 20.46 -3.01 22.02
N LEU A 193 19.72 -3.91 21.38
CA LEU A 193 18.36 -3.64 20.88
C LEU A 193 17.41 -3.26 22.02
N GLY A 194 17.42 -4.00 23.13
CA GLY A 194 16.64 -3.66 24.32
C GLY A 194 16.96 -2.26 24.84
N ASN A 195 18.25 -1.93 24.96
CA ASN A 195 18.70 -0.60 25.37
C ASN A 195 18.33 0.50 24.37
N LEU A 196 18.31 0.19 23.07
CA LEU A 196 17.90 1.13 22.04
C LEU A 196 16.42 1.44 22.18
N VAL A 197 15.57 0.42 22.32
CA VAL A 197 14.12 0.57 22.46
C VAL A 197 13.77 1.36 23.74
N THR A 198 14.40 1.06 24.87
CA THR A 198 14.13 1.78 26.13
C THR A 198 14.56 3.24 26.05
N SER A 199 15.75 3.52 25.51
CA SER A 199 16.24 4.89 25.32
C SER A 199 15.37 5.69 24.35
N LEU A 200 14.95 5.07 23.25
CA LEU A 200 14.05 5.67 22.27
C LEU A 200 12.68 5.98 22.88
N PHE A 201 12.13 5.07 23.68
CA PHE A 201 10.86 5.27 24.37
C PHE A 201 10.91 6.44 25.36
N LEU A 202 11.95 6.50 26.22
CA LEU A 202 12.14 7.61 27.16
C LEU A 202 12.28 8.95 26.42
N SER A 203 13.02 8.95 25.30
CA SER A 203 13.18 10.13 24.46
C SER A 203 11.86 10.57 23.82
N ALA A 204 11.06 9.63 23.32
CA ALA A 204 9.74 9.90 22.75
C ALA A 204 8.75 10.45 23.79
N TYR A 205 8.76 9.89 25.00
CA TYR A 205 7.92 10.33 26.11
C TYR A 205 8.27 11.73 26.59
N LYS A 206 9.56 12.03 26.80
CA LYS A 206 9.98 13.38 27.15
C LYS A 206 9.61 14.38 26.06
N ARG A 207 9.80 14.01 24.79
CA ARG A 207 9.47 14.85 23.66
C ARG A 207 7.98 15.11 23.54
N SER A 208 7.11 14.16 23.85
CA SER A 208 5.66 14.40 23.85
C SER A 208 5.26 15.43 24.90
N GLN A 209 5.86 15.38 26.10
CA GLN A 209 5.66 16.40 27.14
C GLN A 209 6.15 17.78 26.67
N ASP A 210 7.35 17.86 26.10
CA ASP A 210 7.92 19.13 25.62
C ASP A 210 7.04 19.76 24.52
N ILE A 211 6.51 18.94 23.60
CA ILE A 211 5.61 19.40 22.53
C ILE A 211 4.26 19.81 23.08
N TYR A 212 3.72 19.06 24.03
CA TYR A 212 2.46 19.42 24.67
C TYR A 212 2.56 20.79 25.37
N MET A 213 3.60 21.00 26.17
CA MET A 213 3.87 22.31 26.78
C MET A 213 4.08 23.43 25.74
N ALA A 214 4.77 23.12 24.64
CA ALA A 214 4.95 24.06 23.53
C ALA A 214 3.64 24.37 22.78
N MET A 215 2.70 23.42 22.71
CA MET A 215 1.38 23.64 22.14
C MET A 215 0.52 24.49 23.09
N GLU A 216 0.50 24.19 24.39
CA GLU A 216 -0.21 25.00 25.39
C GLU A 216 0.27 26.46 25.40
N SER A 217 1.58 26.70 25.32
CA SER A 217 2.13 28.07 25.23
C SER A 217 1.74 28.83 23.95
N ARG A 218 1.28 28.12 22.91
CA ARG A 218 0.75 28.69 21.65
C ARG A 218 -0.78 28.75 21.64
N CYS A 219 -1.40 28.70 22.82
CA CYS A 219 -2.85 28.74 23.00
C CYS A 219 -3.57 27.54 22.36
N TYR A 220 -2.99 26.34 22.48
CA TYR A 220 -3.67 25.11 22.07
C TYR A 220 -4.98 24.93 22.84
N ASP A 221 -6.08 24.88 22.12
CA ASP A 221 -7.46 24.78 22.60
C ASP A 221 -8.04 23.37 22.47
N GLY A 222 -7.20 22.39 22.09
CA GLY A 222 -7.59 21.02 21.84
C GLY A 222 -7.65 20.65 20.35
N ASP A 223 -7.56 21.62 19.44
CA ASP A 223 -7.56 21.42 17.98
C ASP A 223 -6.25 21.91 17.34
N ILE A 224 -5.62 21.10 16.48
CA ILE A 224 -4.46 21.50 15.68
C ILE A 224 -4.92 22.06 14.34
N ASN A 225 -5.15 23.37 14.31
CA ASN A 225 -5.52 24.09 13.10
C ASN A 225 -4.32 24.22 12.14
N LEU A 226 -4.37 23.45 11.04
CA LEU A 226 -3.38 23.47 9.95
C LEU A 226 -3.94 24.19 8.74
N LEU A 227 -3.14 25.06 8.12
CA LEU A 227 -3.47 25.64 6.82
C LEU A 227 -3.41 24.55 5.76
N GLU A 228 -4.55 24.17 5.20
CA GLU A 228 -4.61 23.22 4.10
C GLU A 228 -4.36 23.90 2.76
N ASN A 229 -3.61 23.23 1.87
CA ASN A 229 -3.54 23.65 0.48
C ASN A 229 -4.92 23.45 -0.17
N HIS A 230 -5.47 24.52 -0.75
CA HIS A 230 -6.70 24.44 -1.51
C HIS A 230 -6.44 23.81 -2.88
N TYR A 231 -6.97 22.61 -3.10
CA TYR A 231 -7.00 21.96 -4.41
C TYR A 231 -8.32 22.25 -5.10
N VAL A 232 -8.25 22.75 -6.34
CA VAL A 232 -9.44 22.99 -7.17
C VAL A 232 -9.89 21.66 -7.79
N THR A 233 -11.15 21.31 -7.60
CA THR A 233 -11.78 20.15 -8.28
C THR A 233 -11.94 20.45 -9.76
N SER A 234 -11.39 19.60 -10.62
CA SER A 234 -11.55 19.75 -12.07
C SER A 234 -12.68 18.87 -12.56
N TYR A 235 -13.76 19.48 -13.07
CA TYR A 235 -14.88 18.74 -13.66
C TYR A 235 -14.45 17.80 -14.79
N LYS A 236 -13.38 18.16 -15.54
CA LYS A 236 -12.80 17.32 -16.60
C LYS A 236 -12.18 16.03 -16.06
N ASN A 237 -11.55 16.09 -14.89
CA ASN A 237 -10.95 14.90 -14.27
C ASN A 237 -12.03 13.96 -13.75
N ILE A 238 -13.07 14.52 -13.11
CA ILE A 238 -14.20 13.75 -12.60
C ILE A 238 -14.95 13.05 -13.74
N SER A 239 -15.23 13.77 -14.84
CA SER A 239 -15.86 13.15 -16.02
C SER A 239 -15.00 12.05 -16.63
N LEU A 240 -13.68 12.23 -16.66
CA LEU A 240 -12.75 11.21 -17.16
C LEU A 240 -12.70 9.98 -16.24
N ILE A 241 -12.72 10.17 -14.92
CA ILE A 241 -12.79 9.07 -13.94
C ILE A 241 -14.07 8.27 -14.17
N ILE A 242 -15.23 8.93 -14.23
CA ILE A 242 -16.52 8.28 -14.45
C ILE A 242 -16.52 7.51 -15.77
N LEU A 243 -15.98 8.10 -16.84
CA LEU A 243 -15.89 7.46 -18.14
C LEU A 243 -15.02 6.19 -18.10
N VAL A 244 -13.87 6.23 -17.42
CA VAL A 244 -12.99 5.07 -17.25
C VAL A 244 -13.67 3.97 -16.45
N GLU A 245 -14.33 4.30 -15.33
CA GLU A 245 -15.06 3.31 -14.51
C GLU A 245 -16.20 2.66 -15.30
N VAL A 246 -17.02 3.46 -15.99
CA VAL A 246 -18.12 2.97 -16.82
C VAL A 246 -17.59 2.09 -17.96
N PHE A 247 -16.48 2.48 -18.60
CA PHE A 247 -15.84 1.66 -19.63
C PHE A 247 -15.37 0.31 -19.09
N LEU A 248 -14.72 0.28 -17.91
CA LEU A 248 -14.28 -0.96 -17.27
C LEU A 248 -15.47 -1.88 -16.96
N ILE A 249 -16.57 -1.32 -16.45
CA ILE A 249 -17.80 -2.07 -16.16
C ILE A 249 -18.41 -2.62 -17.45
N ILE A 250 -18.54 -1.81 -18.51
CA ILE A 250 -19.13 -2.24 -19.80
C ILE A 250 -18.30 -3.35 -20.45
N VAL A 251 -16.97 -3.20 -20.51
CA VAL A 251 -16.06 -4.21 -21.08
C VAL A 251 -16.21 -5.53 -20.33
N SER A 252 -16.41 -5.48 -19.01
CA SER A 252 -16.64 -6.67 -18.21
C SER A 252 -18.00 -7.32 -18.47
N PHE A 253 -19.10 -6.54 -18.49
CA PHE A 253 -20.44 -7.05 -18.76
C PHE A 253 -20.55 -7.66 -20.16
N SER A 254 -19.95 -7.04 -21.17
CA SER A 254 -19.92 -7.56 -22.55
C SER A 254 -19.31 -8.97 -22.62
N LYS A 255 -18.27 -9.25 -21.82
CA LYS A 255 -17.63 -10.56 -21.78
C LYS A 255 -18.39 -11.59 -20.95
N ASN A 256 -19.08 -11.17 -19.89
CA ASN A 256 -19.96 -12.07 -19.12
C ASN A 256 -21.18 -12.55 -19.90
N ILE A 257 -21.58 -11.84 -20.97
CA ILE A 257 -22.71 -12.23 -21.85
C ILE A 257 -22.25 -13.20 -22.96
N MET A 258 -20.94 -13.32 -23.21
CA MET A 258 -20.39 -14.12 -24.31
C MET A 258 -19.94 -15.55 -23.89
N PHE A 259 -20.21 -15.96 -22.65
CA PHE A 259 -19.92 -17.31 -22.13
C PHE A 259 -21.15 -17.93 -21.47
#